data_AF-A0A967TXZ9-F1
#
_entry.id   AF-A0A967TXZ9-F1
#
_cell.length_a   1.000
_cell.length_b   1.000
_cell.length_c   1.000
_cell.angle_alpha   90.00
_cell.angle_beta   90.00
_cell.angle_gamma   90.00
#
_symmetry.space_group_name_H-M   'P 1'
#
loop_
_entity.id
_entity.type
_entity.pdbx_description
1 polymer ?
#
loop_
_entity_poly.entity_id
_entity_poly.type
_entity_poly.pdbx_seq_one_letter_code
_entity_poly.pdbx_strand_id
1 'polypeptide(L)'
;MRRYRTLDELKNHEFVFSQNEFEEVFRGRREKAVRTAREYMDQRIRRISRTQDGAEAYAQDKKHYTRDELVDKLGIDPSLPMVVIMSHVFPDAPHSFAHNLYDDYVQWLRATLEMIRDMTHVNWLIKPHPDNKHYDSKHSVEEEARVYVAGRENINILPDDLNTACLYDFAHAVVTVAGTAGLEFSAMGIPVVNAGSSFYTGHGFTQMPATIEEYRAVLAGIDRLERLDNERQERALTCMYMYYFLSRVRCDLVP
;
A
#
# COMPACT_ATOMS: atom_id res chain seq x y z
N MET A 1 -22.67 -15.61 -14.85
CA MET A 1 -21.38 -16.03 -15.45
C MET A 1 -20.85 -14.87 -16.28
N ARG A 2 -19.69 -14.32 -15.91
CA ARG A 2 -19.04 -13.24 -16.68
C ARG A 2 -18.68 -13.77 -18.07
N ARG A 3 -18.84 -12.93 -19.10
CA ARG A 3 -18.46 -13.26 -20.48
C ARG A 3 -17.37 -12.29 -20.91
N TYR A 4 -16.17 -12.82 -21.14
CA TYR A 4 -15.05 -12.08 -21.67
C TYR A 4 -15.18 -11.96 -23.19
N ARG A 5 -14.95 -10.77 -23.72
CA ARG A 5 -15.01 -10.43 -25.14
C ARG A 5 -13.63 -10.14 -25.72
N THR A 6 -12.66 -9.80 -24.89
CA THR A 6 -11.27 -9.51 -25.30
C THR A 6 -10.26 -10.13 -24.34
N LEU A 7 -9.00 -10.24 -24.78
CA LEU A 7 -7.90 -10.69 -23.90
C LEU A 7 -7.58 -9.68 -22.79
N ASP A 8 -7.81 -8.40 -23.03
CA ASP A 8 -7.59 -7.35 -22.03
C ASP A 8 -8.61 -7.40 -20.89
N GLU A 9 -9.84 -7.84 -21.19
CA GLU A 9 -10.82 -8.14 -20.15
C GLU A 9 -10.37 -9.31 -19.26
N LEU A 10 -9.60 -10.27 -19.80
CA LEU A 10 -9.10 -11.41 -19.03
C LEU A 10 -8.04 -10.99 -18.00
N LYS A 11 -7.11 -10.12 -18.38
CA LYS A 11 -6.00 -9.64 -17.53
C LYS A 11 -6.46 -8.81 -16.32
N ASN A 12 -7.61 -8.15 -16.43
CA ASN A 12 -8.11 -7.25 -15.38
C ASN A 12 -9.08 -7.94 -14.42
N HIS A 13 -9.87 -8.92 -14.88
CA HIS A 13 -11.08 -9.30 -14.18
C HIS A 13 -10.97 -10.50 -13.23
N GLU A 14 -9.89 -11.27 -13.27
CA GLU A 14 -9.72 -12.41 -12.34
C GLU A 14 -9.63 -11.93 -10.88
N PHE A 15 -9.03 -10.76 -10.66
CA PHE A 15 -8.74 -10.24 -9.32
C PHE A 15 -9.55 -8.99 -8.95
N VAL A 16 -10.23 -8.32 -9.91
CA VAL A 16 -10.85 -7.01 -9.68
C VAL A 16 -12.38 -7.08 -9.79
N PHE A 17 -13.07 -6.49 -8.81
CA PHE A 17 -14.52 -6.28 -8.87
C PHE A 17 -14.85 -5.20 -9.92
N SER A 18 -15.89 -5.41 -10.71
CA SER A 18 -16.33 -4.36 -11.64
C SER A 18 -16.86 -3.16 -10.87
N GLN A 19 -16.85 -1.98 -11.50
CA GLN A 19 -17.45 -0.79 -10.90
C GLN A 19 -18.92 -1.02 -10.53
N ASN A 20 -19.68 -1.77 -11.34
CA ASN A 20 -21.08 -2.07 -11.05
C ASN A 20 -21.24 -2.95 -9.81
N GLU A 21 -20.48 -4.03 -9.69
CA GLU A 21 -20.52 -4.89 -8.49
C GLU A 21 -20.10 -4.12 -7.23
N PHE A 22 -19.07 -3.28 -7.35
CA PHE A 22 -18.63 -2.44 -6.25
C PHE A 22 -19.74 -1.46 -5.82
N GLU A 23 -20.33 -0.73 -6.77
CA GLU A 23 -21.38 0.25 -6.48
C GLU A 23 -22.65 -0.39 -5.92
N GLU A 24 -23.01 -1.61 -6.34
CA GLU A 24 -24.11 -2.37 -5.75
C GLU A 24 -23.88 -2.65 -4.26
N VAL A 25 -22.69 -3.10 -3.88
CA VAL A 25 -22.34 -3.34 -2.47
C VAL A 25 -22.24 -2.02 -1.71
N PHE A 26 -21.60 -1.01 -2.30
CA PHE A 26 -21.41 0.30 -1.68
C PHE A 26 -22.71 1.03 -1.40
N ARG A 27 -23.72 0.90 -2.27
CA ARG A 27 -25.04 1.52 -2.05
C ARG A 27 -25.98 0.66 -1.22
N GLY A 28 -25.99 -0.66 -1.46
CA GLY A 28 -26.95 -1.58 -0.85
C GLY A 28 -26.53 -2.18 0.48
N ARG A 29 -25.22 -2.20 0.80
CA ARG A 29 -24.65 -2.88 1.98
C ARG A 29 -23.59 -2.05 2.71
N ARG A 30 -23.52 -0.74 2.47
CA ARG A 30 -22.50 0.20 2.99
C ARG A 30 -22.22 0.01 4.48
N GLU A 31 -23.25 0.14 5.31
CA GLU A 31 -23.12 0.12 6.77
C GLU A 31 -22.54 -1.21 7.27
N LYS A 32 -23.03 -2.33 6.72
CA LYS A 32 -22.52 -3.66 7.06
C LYS A 32 -21.07 -3.83 6.60
N ALA A 33 -20.78 -3.44 5.37
CA ALA A 33 -19.45 -3.57 4.78
C ALA A 33 -18.41 -2.78 5.58
N VAL A 34 -18.70 -1.50 5.84
CA VAL A 34 -17.85 -0.60 6.62
C VAL A 34 -17.63 -1.12 8.03
N ARG A 35 -18.70 -1.52 8.74
CA ARG A 35 -18.58 -2.04 10.11
C ARG A 35 -17.71 -3.30 10.16
N THR A 36 -17.98 -4.29 9.30
CA THR A 36 -17.21 -5.54 9.28
C THR A 36 -15.75 -5.31 8.89
N ALA A 37 -15.47 -4.42 7.92
CA ALA A 37 -14.10 -4.10 7.54
C ALA A 37 -13.33 -3.34 8.63
N ARG A 38 -13.99 -2.43 9.38
CA ARG A 38 -13.37 -1.76 10.53
C ARG A 38 -13.04 -2.75 11.64
N GLU A 39 -13.97 -3.62 12.00
CA GLU A 39 -13.72 -4.70 12.98
C GLU A 39 -12.56 -5.60 12.55
N TYR A 40 -12.48 -5.92 11.26
CA TYR A 40 -11.36 -6.68 10.69
C TYR A 40 -10.03 -5.93 10.79
N MET A 41 -9.98 -4.64 10.46
CA MET A 41 -8.77 -3.82 10.62
C MET A 41 -8.34 -3.72 12.08
N ASP A 42 -9.28 -3.50 13.00
CA ASP A 42 -9.00 -3.47 14.43
C ASP A 42 -8.43 -4.80 14.91
N GLN A 43 -8.95 -5.94 14.45
CA GLN A 43 -8.42 -7.26 14.78
C GLN A 43 -7.02 -7.50 14.18
N ARG A 44 -6.75 -7.02 12.97
CA ARG A 44 -5.45 -7.11 12.29
C ARG A 44 -4.41 -6.27 13.03
N ILE A 45 -4.74 -5.04 13.38
CA ILE A 45 -3.91 -4.13 14.18
C ILE A 45 -3.67 -4.70 15.60
N ARG A 46 -4.71 -5.25 16.24
CA ARG A 46 -4.64 -5.89 17.57
C ARG A 46 -4.10 -7.33 17.53
N ARG A 47 -3.70 -7.82 16.35
CA ARG A 47 -2.97 -9.08 16.17
C ARG A 47 -3.77 -10.35 16.58
N ILE A 48 -5.08 -10.38 16.29
CA ILE A 48 -5.95 -11.53 16.62
C ILE A 48 -5.84 -12.68 15.56
N SER A 49 -5.34 -12.42 14.34
CA SER A 49 -5.22 -13.43 13.29
C SER A 49 -3.80 -13.53 12.71
N ARG A 50 -3.22 -14.74 12.73
CA ARG A 50 -1.84 -15.05 12.29
C ARG A 50 -1.74 -15.69 10.90
N THR A 51 -2.85 -15.97 10.23
CA THR A 51 -2.90 -16.85 9.04
C THR A 51 -3.00 -16.10 7.71
N GLN A 52 -2.61 -14.82 7.67
CA GLN A 52 -2.86 -13.96 6.52
C GLN A 52 -1.57 -13.40 5.92
N ASP A 53 -1.59 -13.21 4.61
CA ASP A 53 -0.52 -12.54 3.88
C ASP A 53 -0.21 -11.16 4.50
N GLY A 54 1.08 -10.86 4.65
CA GLY A 54 1.58 -9.69 5.38
C GLY A 54 1.51 -9.78 6.92
N ALA A 55 1.18 -10.93 7.52
CA ALA A 55 1.13 -11.07 8.99
C ALA A 55 2.47 -10.72 9.69
N GLU A 56 3.60 -10.94 9.02
CA GLU A 56 4.92 -10.57 9.54
C GLU A 56 5.11 -9.05 9.65
N ALA A 57 4.37 -8.26 8.87
CA ALA A 57 4.38 -6.80 8.99
C ALA A 57 3.81 -6.33 10.34
N TYR A 58 3.02 -7.19 11.00
CA TYR A 58 2.30 -6.94 12.25
C TYR A 58 2.76 -7.85 13.41
N ALA A 59 3.87 -8.57 13.26
CA ALA A 59 4.34 -9.57 14.23
C ALA A 59 4.52 -8.99 15.66
N GLN A 60 4.35 -9.84 16.67
CA GLN A 60 4.27 -9.41 18.07
C GLN A 60 5.60 -8.90 18.65
N ASP A 61 6.70 -9.46 18.16
CA ASP A 61 8.08 -9.12 18.46
C ASP A 61 8.52 -7.79 17.82
N LYS A 62 7.74 -7.25 16.88
CA LYS A 62 8.00 -5.94 16.28
C LYS A 62 7.58 -4.78 17.17
N LYS A 63 8.43 -3.76 17.24
CA LYS A 63 8.27 -2.55 18.02
C LYS A 63 7.21 -1.62 17.39
N HIS A 64 6.30 -1.13 18.22
CA HIS A 64 5.34 -0.10 17.86
C HIS A 64 5.92 1.27 18.20
N TYR A 65 6.57 1.91 17.23
CA TYR A 65 7.19 3.23 17.42
C TYR A 65 6.14 4.33 17.55
N THR A 66 6.34 5.28 18.47
CA THR A 66 5.66 6.58 18.35
C THR A 66 6.29 7.41 17.23
N ARG A 67 5.60 8.47 16.80
CA ARG A 67 6.15 9.42 15.83
C ARG A 67 7.49 9.98 16.32
N ASP A 68 7.56 10.43 17.58
CA ASP A 68 8.75 11.07 18.15
C ASP A 68 9.91 10.07 18.29
N GLU A 69 9.65 8.83 18.70
CA GLU A 69 10.69 7.80 18.74
C GLU A 69 11.27 7.52 17.34
N LEU A 70 10.43 7.55 16.30
CA LEU A 70 10.87 7.34 14.93
C LEU A 70 11.65 8.54 14.38
N VAL A 71 11.21 9.76 14.72
CA VAL A 71 11.93 11.01 14.43
C VAL A 71 13.34 10.95 15.02
N ASP A 72 13.45 10.69 16.32
CA ASP A 72 14.72 10.66 17.03
C ASP A 72 15.64 9.55 16.50
N LYS A 73 15.08 8.38 16.20
CA LYS A 73 15.85 7.24 15.69
C LYS A 73 16.42 7.48 14.29
N LEU A 74 15.67 8.16 13.42
CA LEU A 74 16.07 8.40 12.04
C LEU A 74 16.74 9.77 11.83
N GLY A 75 16.68 10.67 12.81
CA GLY A 75 17.21 12.02 12.68
C GLY A 75 16.50 12.87 11.61
N ILE A 76 15.20 12.62 11.41
CA ILE A 76 14.39 13.31 10.39
C ILE A 76 13.75 14.58 10.94
N ASP A 77 13.39 15.53 10.07
CA ASP A 77 12.77 16.79 10.50
C ASP A 77 11.30 16.57 10.95
N PRO A 78 10.95 16.78 12.23
CA PRO A 78 9.59 16.55 12.72
C PRO A 78 8.55 17.53 12.17
N SER A 79 8.94 18.61 11.50
CA SER A 79 8.01 19.57 10.88
C SER A 79 7.52 19.12 9.50
N LEU A 80 8.24 18.20 8.85
CA LEU A 80 7.91 17.72 7.51
C LEU A 80 6.93 16.54 7.54
N PRO A 81 6.07 16.40 6.50
CA PRO A 81 5.20 15.23 6.35
C PRO A 81 6.02 13.95 6.18
N MET A 82 5.53 12.85 6.74
CA MET A 82 6.15 11.53 6.60
C MET A 82 5.42 10.72 5.52
N VAL A 83 6.08 10.48 4.40
CA VAL A 83 5.54 9.70 3.29
C VAL A 83 6.22 8.35 3.24
N VAL A 84 5.43 7.28 3.31
CA VAL A 84 5.96 5.91 3.36
C VAL A 84 5.93 5.27 1.98
N ILE A 85 7.08 4.85 1.49
CA ILE A 85 7.22 4.04 0.28
C ILE A 85 7.16 2.57 0.71
N MET A 86 6.02 1.93 0.46
CA MET A 86 5.81 0.51 0.78
C MET A 86 6.38 -0.33 -0.35
N SER A 87 7.63 -0.80 -0.14
CA SER A 87 8.34 -1.59 -1.13
C SER A 87 7.80 -3.01 -1.22
N HIS A 88 7.92 -3.57 -2.42
CA HIS A 88 7.56 -4.94 -2.73
C HIS A 88 8.74 -5.89 -2.57
N VAL A 89 8.44 -7.17 -2.51
CA VAL A 89 9.42 -8.24 -2.70
C VAL A 89 9.78 -8.29 -4.18
N PHE A 90 11.05 -8.11 -4.56
CA PHE A 90 11.40 -7.97 -5.98
C PHE A 90 11.06 -9.18 -6.85
N PRO A 91 11.26 -10.44 -6.40
CA PRO A 91 10.89 -11.63 -7.19
C PRO A 91 9.39 -11.97 -7.21
N ASP A 92 8.53 -11.18 -6.58
CA ASP A 92 7.08 -11.40 -6.60
C ASP A 92 6.51 -11.18 -8.03
N ALA A 93 5.19 -11.24 -8.22
CA ALA A 93 4.54 -11.17 -9.52
C ALA A 93 4.07 -9.75 -9.89
N PRO A 94 4.95 -8.83 -10.37
CA PRO A 94 4.59 -7.45 -10.68
C PRO A 94 3.52 -7.34 -11.76
N HIS A 95 3.41 -8.33 -12.65
CA HIS A 95 2.45 -8.35 -13.76
C HIS A 95 1.13 -9.07 -13.46
N SER A 96 0.80 -9.28 -12.18
CA SER A 96 -0.50 -9.86 -11.78
C SER A 96 -1.71 -9.00 -12.17
N PHE A 97 -1.48 -7.72 -12.46
CA PHE A 97 -2.51 -6.75 -12.87
C PHE A 97 -2.13 -6.08 -14.19
N ALA A 98 -3.11 -5.57 -14.92
CA ALA A 98 -2.91 -5.19 -16.32
C ALA A 98 -2.11 -3.90 -16.56
N HIS A 99 -2.02 -3.01 -15.58
CA HIS A 99 -1.33 -1.73 -15.72
C HIS A 99 -0.30 -1.54 -14.61
N ASN A 100 0.94 -1.22 -14.98
CA ASN A 100 2.01 -0.74 -14.12
C ASN A 100 2.77 0.36 -14.86
N LEU A 101 3.29 1.35 -14.13
CA LEU A 101 4.14 2.39 -14.71
C LEU A 101 5.55 1.89 -15.07
N TYR A 102 5.97 0.76 -14.48
CA TYR A 102 7.28 0.16 -14.66
C TYR A 102 7.14 -1.35 -14.84
N ASP A 103 8.12 -1.97 -15.50
CA ASP A 103 8.09 -3.40 -15.79
C ASP A 103 8.26 -4.26 -14.54
N ASP A 104 9.02 -3.79 -13.54
CA ASP A 104 9.28 -4.54 -12.32
C ASP A 104 9.43 -3.63 -11.09
N TYR A 105 9.44 -4.26 -9.91
CA TYR A 105 9.53 -3.55 -8.63
C TYR A 105 10.91 -2.91 -8.37
N VAL A 106 11.98 -3.41 -8.99
CA VAL A 106 13.32 -2.81 -8.88
C VAL A 106 13.37 -1.50 -9.68
N GLN A 107 12.88 -1.53 -10.92
CA GLN A 107 12.76 -0.35 -11.78
C GLN A 107 11.88 0.72 -11.13
N TRP A 108 10.71 0.33 -10.62
CA TRP A 108 9.82 1.25 -9.90
C TRP A 108 10.51 1.89 -8.70
N LEU A 109 11.17 1.10 -7.84
CA LEU A 109 11.83 1.64 -6.66
C LEU A 109 12.94 2.61 -7.04
N ARG A 110 13.85 2.23 -7.96
CA ARG A 110 14.94 3.09 -8.42
C ARG A 110 14.42 4.38 -9.03
N ALA A 111 13.42 4.31 -9.91
CA ALA A 111 12.85 5.49 -10.54
C ALA A 111 12.17 6.40 -9.52
N THR A 112 11.44 5.85 -8.55
CA THR A 112 10.81 6.61 -7.46
C THR A 112 11.87 7.31 -6.61
N LEU A 113 12.92 6.60 -6.19
CA LEU A 113 13.99 7.17 -5.38
C LEU A 113 14.78 8.25 -6.14
N GLU A 114 14.99 8.08 -7.44
CA GLU A 114 15.60 9.09 -8.30
C GLU A 114 14.71 10.34 -8.42
N MET A 115 13.39 10.18 -8.55
CA MET A 115 12.46 11.32 -8.63
C MET A 115 12.44 12.16 -7.36
N ILE A 116 12.42 11.52 -6.19
CA ILE A 116 12.28 12.20 -4.90
C ILE A 116 13.61 12.71 -4.33
N ARG A 117 14.74 12.41 -4.98
CA ARG A 117 16.09 12.64 -4.43
C ARG A 117 16.37 14.09 -3.99
N ASP A 118 15.70 15.05 -4.62
CA ASP A 118 15.83 16.49 -4.38
C ASP A 118 14.57 17.09 -3.76
N MET A 119 13.56 16.27 -3.43
CA MET A 119 12.30 16.70 -2.81
C MET A 119 12.46 16.74 -1.29
N THR A 120 13.14 17.79 -0.78
CA THR A 120 13.51 17.93 0.64
C THR A 120 12.40 18.46 1.54
N HIS A 121 11.21 18.71 1.01
CA HIS A 121 10.03 19.17 1.75
C HIS A 121 9.20 18.03 2.36
N VAL A 122 9.70 16.79 2.29
CA VAL A 122 9.05 15.56 2.75
C VAL A 122 10.10 14.64 3.37
N ASN A 123 9.73 13.98 4.47
CA ASN A 123 10.46 12.82 4.98
C ASN A 123 9.99 11.56 4.25
N TRP A 124 10.82 11.05 3.34
CA TRP A 124 10.59 9.82 2.60
C TRP A 124 11.10 8.62 3.39
N LEU A 125 10.16 7.73 3.73
CA LEU A 125 10.42 6.57 4.58
C LEU A 125 10.23 5.29 3.75
N ILE A 126 11.32 4.61 3.43
CA ILE A 126 11.32 3.39 2.63
C ILE A 126 11.04 2.21 3.58
N LYS A 127 9.95 1.48 3.35
CA LYS A 127 9.63 0.26 4.10
C LYS A 127 9.92 -0.97 3.25
N PRO A 128 11.01 -1.71 3.53
CA PRO A 128 11.21 -3.04 2.97
C PRO A 128 10.07 -3.99 3.37
N HIS A 129 9.70 -4.90 2.46
CA HIS A 129 8.70 -5.93 2.73
C HIS A 129 9.25 -6.93 3.76
N PRO A 130 8.49 -7.32 4.80
CA PRO A 130 8.97 -8.25 5.82
C PRO A 130 9.42 -9.60 5.25
N ASP A 131 8.78 -10.05 4.17
CA ASP A 131 9.07 -11.33 3.56
C ASP A 131 10.33 -11.33 2.69
N ASN A 132 11.01 -10.18 2.49
CA ASN A 132 12.26 -10.12 1.72
C ASN A 132 13.28 -11.17 2.18
N LYS A 133 13.36 -11.43 3.50
CA LYS A 133 14.25 -12.43 4.09
C LYS A 133 13.98 -13.88 3.66
N HIS A 134 12.79 -14.16 3.10
CA HIS A 134 12.40 -15.49 2.62
C HIS A 134 12.83 -15.74 1.17
N TYR A 135 13.37 -14.73 0.50
CA TYR A 135 13.79 -14.81 -0.90
C TYR A 135 15.31 -14.67 -0.99
N ASP A 136 15.95 -15.63 -1.64
CA ASP A 136 17.37 -15.56 -2.01
C ASP A 136 17.52 -14.64 -3.24
N SER A 137 17.39 -13.34 -2.99
CA SER A 137 17.49 -12.30 -4.02
C SER A 137 18.89 -11.72 -4.06
N LYS A 138 19.43 -11.52 -5.27
CA LYS A 138 20.71 -10.83 -5.49
C LYS A 138 20.65 -9.32 -5.21
N HIS A 139 19.45 -8.79 -4.99
CA HIS A 139 19.16 -7.38 -4.79
C HIS A 139 18.16 -7.24 -3.66
N SER A 140 18.52 -6.46 -2.64
CA SER A 140 17.61 -6.07 -1.56
C SER A 140 17.14 -4.63 -1.70
N VAL A 141 15.99 -4.30 -1.11
CA VAL A 141 15.47 -2.92 -1.07
C VAL A 141 16.49 -1.99 -0.42
N GLU A 142 17.16 -2.49 0.62
CA GLU A 142 18.18 -1.80 1.39
C GLU A 142 19.41 -1.47 0.53
N GLU A 143 19.90 -2.43 -0.26
CA GLU A 143 21.02 -2.21 -1.18
C GLU A 143 20.68 -1.19 -2.27
N GLU A 144 19.49 -1.30 -2.87
CA GLU A 144 19.02 -0.38 -3.89
C GLU A 144 18.81 1.05 -3.34
N ALA A 145 18.30 1.17 -2.11
CA ALA A 145 18.06 2.45 -1.45
C ALA A 145 19.32 3.12 -0.91
N ARG A 146 20.40 2.36 -0.64
CA ARG A 146 21.60 2.85 0.06
C ARG A 146 22.21 4.10 -0.57
N VAL A 147 22.28 4.17 -1.89
CA VAL A 147 22.86 5.33 -2.61
C VAL A 147 21.99 6.59 -2.54
N TYR A 148 20.70 6.41 -2.32
CA TYR A 148 19.74 7.50 -2.19
C TYR A 148 19.70 8.02 -0.75
N VAL A 149 19.76 7.13 0.24
CA VAL A 149 19.88 7.48 1.66
C VAL A 149 21.21 8.18 1.96
N ALA A 150 22.30 7.74 1.33
CA ALA A 150 23.63 8.31 1.56
C ALA A 150 23.67 9.82 1.24
N GLY A 151 23.91 10.62 2.28
CA GLY A 151 24.03 12.08 2.17
C GLY A 151 22.70 12.84 2.11
N ARG A 152 21.56 12.19 2.44
CA ARG A 152 20.25 12.85 2.51
C ARG A 152 19.60 12.60 3.86
N GLU A 153 19.21 13.68 4.54
CA GLU A 153 18.57 13.59 5.86
C GLU A 153 17.09 13.22 5.75
N ASN A 154 16.45 13.53 4.61
CA ASN A 154 15.02 13.37 4.41
C ASN A 154 14.63 12.05 3.71
N ILE A 155 15.57 11.15 3.41
CA ILE A 155 15.30 9.83 2.82
C ILE A 155 15.90 8.75 3.72
N ASN A 156 15.06 7.93 4.33
CA ASN A 156 15.49 6.93 5.31
C ASN A 156 14.82 5.58 5.08
N ILE A 157 15.53 4.50 5.41
CA ILE A 157 14.95 3.16 5.47
C ILE A 157 14.36 2.97 6.87
N LEU A 158 13.12 2.52 6.93
CA LEU A 158 12.45 2.21 8.20
C LEU A 158 13.10 1.00 8.90
N PRO A 159 13.12 0.98 10.24
CA PRO A 159 13.63 -0.16 11.00
C PRO A 159 12.92 -1.47 10.60
N ASP A 160 13.67 -2.56 10.55
CA ASP A 160 13.19 -3.91 10.23
C ASP A 160 12.25 -4.46 11.32
N ASP A 161 12.51 -4.08 12.57
CA ASP A 161 11.72 -4.36 13.76
C ASP A 161 10.46 -3.48 13.90
N LEU A 162 10.20 -2.53 12.98
CA LEU A 162 9.02 -1.67 13.04
C LEU A 162 7.75 -2.45 12.73
N ASN A 163 6.75 -2.33 13.60
CA ASN A 163 5.40 -2.80 13.36
C ASN A 163 4.63 -1.81 12.48
N THR A 164 4.12 -2.28 11.34
CA THR A 164 3.49 -1.42 10.32
C THR A 164 2.27 -0.68 10.84
N ALA A 165 1.60 -1.20 11.88
CA ALA A 165 0.42 -0.55 12.45
C ALA A 165 0.70 0.85 13.02
N CYS A 166 1.91 1.14 13.51
CA CYS A 166 2.19 2.46 14.07
C CYS A 166 2.13 3.57 13.02
N LEU A 167 2.37 3.24 11.75
CA LEU A 167 2.33 4.18 10.65
C LEU A 167 0.92 4.73 10.40
N TYR A 168 -0.13 4.05 10.86
CA TYR A 168 -1.51 4.55 10.72
C TYR A 168 -1.75 5.87 11.47
N ASP A 169 -1.00 6.09 12.54
CA ASP A 169 -1.16 7.24 13.43
C ASP A 169 -0.54 8.51 12.83
N PHE A 170 0.52 8.39 12.03
CA PHE A 170 1.32 9.55 11.62
C PHE A 170 1.78 9.58 10.15
N ALA A 171 1.57 8.53 9.36
CA ALA A 171 1.87 8.60 7.94
C ALA A 171 0.97 9.65 7.26
N HIS A 172 1.60 10.55 6.51
CA HIS A 172 0.93 11.58 5.75
C HIS A 172 0.32 11.01 4.46
N ALA A 173 1.12 10.24 3.73
CA ALA A 173 0.69 9.52 2.53
C ALA A 173 1.50 8.22 2.36
N VAL A 174 1.00 7.33 1.50
CA VAL A 174 1.71 6.11 1.10
C VAL A 174 1.91 6.07 -0.40
N VAL A 175 3.07 5.58 -0.82
CA VAL A 175 3.41 5.29 -2.21
C VAL A 175 3.68 3.80 -2.33
N THR A 176 3.04 3.12 -3.29
CA THR A 176 3.26 1.70 -3.56
C THR A 176 2.90 1.37 -5.02
N VAL A 177 3.08 0.12 -5.44
CA VAL A 177 2.60 -0.39 -6.74
C VAL A 177 1.24 -1.04 -6.57
N ALA A 178 1.18 -2.30 -6.12
CA ALA A 178 -0.04 -3.10 -6.10
C ALA A 178 -0.36 -3.78 -4.74
N GLY A 179 0.39 -3.46 -3.69
CA GLY A 179 0.37 -4.22 -2.43
C GLY A 179 -0.88 -3.96 -1.60
N THR A 180 -1.27 -4.92 -0.75
CA THR A 180 -2.44 -4.79 0.13
C THR A 180 -2.35 -3.61 1.08
N ALA A 181 -1.13 -3.16 1.40
CA ALA A 181 -0.87 -1.96 2.17
C ALA A 181 -1.64 -0.74 1.62
N GLY A 182 -1.78 -0.58 0.31
CA GLY A 182 -2.54 0.55 -0.23
C GLY A 182 -4.04 0.52 0.13
N LEU A 183 -4.64 -0.67 0.20
CA LEU A 183 -6.02 -0.83 0.68
C LEU A 183 -6.12 -0.59 2.18
N GLU A 184 -5.17 -1.13 2.96
CA GLU A 184 -5.16 -1.01 4.42
C GLU A 184 -4.99 0.46 4.86
N PHE A 185 -4.05 1.20 4.28
CA PHE A 185 -3.83 2.62 4.59
C PHE A 185 -5.00 3.50 4.13
N SER A 186 -5.59 3.21 2.97
CA SER A 186 -6.79 3.91 2.50
C SER A 186 -7.98 3.67 3.45
N ALA A 187 -8.14 2.45 3.98
CA ALA A 187 -9.15 2.13 4.99
C ALA A 187 -8.93 2.89 6.31
N MET A 188 -7.70 3.28 6.62
CA MET A 188 -7.33 4.16 7.74
C MET A 188 -7.39 5.66 7.40
N GLY A 189 -7.89 6.01 6.20
CA GLY A 189 -8.06 7.39 5.74
C GLY A 189 -6.78 8.07 5.27
N ILE A 190 -5.71 7.31 5.03
CA ILE A 190 -4.43 7.83 4.54
C ILE A 190 -4.42 7.80 3.01
N PRO A 191 -4.09 8.91 2.33
CA PRO A 191 -4.03 8.94 0.88
C PRO A 191 -2.92 8.01 0.36
N VAL A 192 -3.23 7.28 -0.71
CA VAL A 192 -2.32 6.33 -1.34
C VAL A 192 -2.13 6.66 -2.82
N VAL A 193 -0.88 6.66 -3.26
CA VAL A 193 -0.48 6.76 -4.67
C VAL A 193 0.00 5.39 -5.14
N ASN A 194 -0.72 4.83 -6.09
CA ASN A 194 -0.43 3.55 -6.72
C ASN A 194 0.28 3.77 -8.06
N ALA A 195 1.50 3.25 -8.21
CA ALA A 195 2.25 3.20 -9.47
C ALA A 195 1.86 2.00 -10.37
N GLY A 196 0.83 1.25 -9.98
CA GLY A 196 0.27 0.15 -10.74
C GLY A 196 -1.14 -0.20 -10.27
N SER A 197 -1.83 -1.02 -11.04
CA SER A 197 -3.14 -1.54 -10.69
C SER A 197 -3.04 -2.61 -9.61
N SER A 198 -4.07 -2.70 -8.78
CA SER A 198 -4.31 -3.79 -7.84
C SER A 198 -5.78 -4.15 -7.80
N PHE A 199 -6.12 -5.24 -7.12
CA PHE A 199 -7.50 -5.75 -6.96
C PHE A 199 -8.47 -4.71 -6.37
N TYR A 200 -7.95 -3.70 -5.68
CA TYR A 200 -8.72 -2.65 -5.00
C TYR A 200 -8.75 -1.31 -5.75
N THR A 201 -7.95 -1.17 -6.80
CA THR A 201 -7.79 0.10 -7.52
C THR A 201 -8.97 0.40 -8.45
N GLY A 202 -9.13 1.64 -8.88
CA GLY A 202 -10.23 2.06 -9.76
C GLY A 202 -11.56 2.36 -9.04
N HIS A 203 -11.61 2.22 -7.72
CA HIS A 203 -12.81 2.49 -6.92
C HIS A 203 -12.79 3.84 -6.21
N GLY A 204 -11.97 4.81 -6.64
CA GLY A 204 -12.09 6.22 -6.26
C GLY A 204 -11.48 6.66 -4.92
N PHE A 205 -10.72 5.78 -4.25
CA PHE A 205 -10.06 6.07 -2.97
C PHE A 205 -8.52 6.07 -3.02
N THR A 206 -7.92 5.67 -4.13
CA THR A 206 -6.47 5.81 -4.39
C THR A 206 -6.21 6.72 -5.58
N GLN A 207 -5.02 7.31 -5.63
CA GLN A 207 -4.52 8.01 -6.81
C GLN A 207 -3.78 7.02 -7.70
N MET A 208 -4.09 7.04 -8.99
CA MET A 208 -3.46 6.20 -10.00
C MET A 208 -2.99 7.06 -11.16
N PRO A 209 -1.76 7.58 -11.10
CA PRO A 209 -1.15 8.25 -12.25
C PRO A 209 -1.07 7.27 -13.43
N ALA A 210 -1.47 7.72 -14.62
CA ALA A 210 -1.48 6.91 -15.84
C ALA A 210 -0.13 6.96 -16.58
N THR A 211 0.71 7.95 -16.25
CA THR A 211 2.02 8.17 -16.86
C THR A 211 3.10 8.42 -15.81
N ILE A 212 4.36 8.26 -16.21
CA ILE A 212 5.53 8.55 -15.37
C ILE A 212 5.59 10.04 -15.02
N GLU A 213 5.17 10.92 -15.93
CA GLU A 213 5.11 12.36 -15.73
C GLU A 213 4.05 12.75 -14.71
N GLU A 214 2.85 12.17 -14.79
CA GLU A 214 1.81 12.36 -13.78
C GLU A 214 2.26 11.83 -12.42
N TYR A 215 2.93 10.68 -12.38
CA TYR A 215 3.46 10.10 -11.15
C TYR A 215 4.46 11.04 -10.48
N ARG A 216 5.42 11.58 -11.24
CA ARG A 216 6.36 12.59 -10.76
C ARG A 216 5.64 13.84 -10.24
N ALA A 217 4.62 14.32 -10.94
CA ALA A 217 3.86 15.50 -10.52
C ALA A 217 3.11 15.27 -9.20
N VAL A 218 2.54 14.07 -9.01
CA VAL A 218 1.91 13.69 -7.75
C VAL A 218 2.94 13.61 -6.62
N LEU A 219 4.10 12.99 -6.84
CA LEU A 219 5.17 12.93 -5.84
C LEU A 219 5.68 14.33 -5.45
N ALA A 220 5.81 15.24 -6.40
CA ALA A 220 6.24 16.62 -6.16
C ALA A 220 5.23 17.42 -5.32
N GLY A 221 3.96 17.01 -5.28
CA GLY A 221 2.90 17.64 -4.51
C GLY A 221 2.33 16.81 -3.37
N ILE A 222 3.03 15.75 -2.98
CA ILE A 222 2.50 14.76 -2.05
C ILE A 222 2.25 15.31 -0.65
N ASP A 223 2.98 16.36 -0.27
CA ASP A 223 2.88 17.11 0.99
C ASP A 223 1.54 17.85 1.16
N ARG A 224 0.83 18.07 0.04
CA ARG A 224 -0.47 18.74 0.00
C ARG A 224 -1.64 17.77 -0.02
N LEU A 225 -1.38 16.46 0.05
CA LEU A 225 -2.46 15.48 0.08
C LEU A 225 -3.16 15.54 1.43
N GLU A 226 -4.48 15.70 1.38
CA GLU A 226 -5.32 15.64 2.54
C GLU A 226 -5.69 14.19 2.88
N ARG A 227 -6.08 13.96 4.14
CA ARG A 227 -6.68 12.68 4.54
C ARG A 227 -7.92 12.43 3.69
N LEU A 228 -8.19 11.16 3.42
CA LEU A 228 -9.38 10.78 2.68
C LEU A 228 -10.63 11.24 3.44
N ASP A 229 -11.59 11.80 2.72
CA ASP A 229 -12.91 12.07 3.28
C ASP A 229 -13.63 10.77 3.67
N ASN A 230 -14.72 10.91 4.43
CA ASN A 230 -15.49 9.77 4.92
C ASN A 230 -15.98 8.86 3.78
N GLU A 231 -16.35 9.43 2.63
CA GLU A 231 -16.84 8.62 1.52
C GLU A 231 -15.72 7.75 0.93
N ARG A 232 -14.57 8.35 0.63
CA ARG A 232 -13.39 7.66 0.12
C ARG A 232 -12.88 6.60 1.09
N GLN A 233 -12.82 6.90 2.38
CA GLN A 233 -12.46 5.92 3.39
C GLN A 233 -13.45 4.74 3.43
N GLU A 234 -14.76 5.02 3.37
CA GLU A 234 -15.78 3.98 3.35
C GLU A 234 -15.78 3.16 2.06
N ARG A 235 -15.37 3.74 0.93
CA ARG A 235 -15.14 2.99 -0.32
C ARG A 235 -13.98 2.01 -0.17
N ALA A 236 -12.88 2.43 0.45
CA ALA A 236 -11.76 1.53 0.77
C ALA A 236 -12.22 0.38 1.70
N LEU A 237 -12.93 0.70 2.78
CA LEU A 237 -13.49 -0.30 3.70
C LEU A 237 -14.48 -1.24 3.01
N THR A 238 -15.28 -0.74 2.07
CA THR A 238 -16.19 -1.58 1.28
C THR A 238 -15.43 -2.53 0.36
N CYS A 239 -14.38 -2.05 -0.30
CA CYS A 239 -13.51 -2.91 -1.12
C CYS A 239 -12.87 -4.03 -0.28
N MET A 240 -12.39 -3.68 0.91
CA MET A 240 -11.86 -4.63 1.89
C MET A 240 -12.89 -5.66 2.32
N TYR A 241 -14.13 -5.25 2.61
CA TYR A 241 -15.24 -6.17 2.90
C TYR A 241 -15.50 -7.11 1.73
N MET A 242 -15.53 -6.59 0.50
CA MET A 242 -15.78 -7.40 -0.68
C MET A 242 -14.70 -8.47 -0.85
N TYR A 243 -13.42 -8.10 -0.69
CA TYR A 243 -12.29 -8.99 -0.86
C TYR A 243 -12.14 -10.04 0.26
N TYR A 244 -12.22 -9.61 1.53
CA TYR A 244 -11.96 -10.52 2.66
C TYR A 244 -13.19 -11.31 3.12
N PHE A 245 -14.41 -10.89 2.78
CA PHE A 245 -15.63 -11.51 3.30
C PHE A 245 -16.64 -11.89 2.22
N LEU A 246 -16.89 -11.03 1.23
CA LEU A 246 -17.94 -11.31 0.25
C LEU A 246 -17.50 -12.32 -0.82
N SER A 247 -16.28 -12.20 -1.33
CA SER A 247 -15.76 -13.09 -2.39
C SER A 247 -15.15 -14.39 -1.88
N ARG A 248 -14.92 -14.51 -0.57
CA ARG A 248 -14.39 -15.74 0.01
C ARG A 248 -15.44 -16.85 -0.05
N VAL A 249 -15.14 -17.87 -0.85
CA VAL A 249 -15.93 -19.10 -0.91
C VAL A 249 -15.24 -20.12 -0.02
N ARG A 250 -15.98 -20.66 0.96
CA ARG A 250 -15.50 -21.82 1.72
C ARG A 250 -15.50 -23.03 0.80
N CYS A 251 -14.33 -23.60 0.57
CA CYS A 251 -14.18 -24.85 -0.17
C CYS A 251 -13.87 -25.98 0.82
N ASP A 252 -14.81 -26.88 1.07
CA ASP A 252 -14.57 -28.00 2.00
C ASP A 252 -13.54 -29.02 1.44
N LEU A 253 -13.10 -28.87 0.18
CA LEU A 253 -12.08 -29.70 -0.47
C LEU A 253 -10.65 -29.13 -0.35
N VAL A 254 -10.50 -27.85 0.01
CA VAL A 254 -9.20 -27.19 0.21
C VAL A 254 -9.28 -26.47 1.56
N PRO A 255 -8.91 -27.14 2.66
CA PRO A 255 -9.10 -26.65 4.03
C PRO A 255 -8.29 -25.40 4.36
#